data_AF-A0A644ZP63-F1
#
_entry.id   AF-A0A644ZP63-F1
#
_cell.length_a   1.000
_cell.length_b   1.000
_cell.length_c   1.000
_cell.angle_alpha   90.00
_cell.angle_beta   90.00
_cell.angle_gamma   90.00
#
_symmetry.space_group_name_H-M   'P 1'
#
loop_
_entity.id
_entity.type
_entity.pdbx_description
1 polymer ?
#
loop_
_entity_poly.entity_id
_entity_poly.type
_entity_poly.pdbx_seq_one_letter_code
_entity_poly.pdbx_strand_id
1 'polypeptide(L)'
;MAAILVRYAEAMQIELPGMENDLTLFADSNEISGWAEEPVRLMQAAEILQGSGDNRFNPQKTATRAEVAAVLMRFVKVTAK
;
A
#
# COMPACT_ATOMS: atom_id res chain seq x y z
N MET A 1 7.95 1.03 2.57
CA MET A 1 7.09 2.17 2.99
C MET A 1 5.68 1.74 3.39
N ALA A 2 5.08 0.73 2.74
CA ALA A 2 3.70 0.34 3.03
C ALA A 2 3.46 -0.02 4.51
N ALA A 3 4.32 -0.88 5.07
CA ALA A 3 4.29 -1.23 6.48
C ALA A 3 4.41 -0.03 7.44
N ILE A 4 5.09 1.06 7.05
CA ILE A 4 5.22 2.26 7.89
C ILE A 4 3.87 2.97 7.96
N LEU A 5 3.17 3.11 6.83
CA LEU A 5 1.90 3.83 6.75
C LEU A 5 0.77 3.05 7.40
N VAL A 6 0.75 1.73 7.25
CA VAL A 6 -0.24 0.86 7.91
C VAL A 6 -0.05 0.90 9.43
N ARG A 7 1.18 0.73 9.93
CA ARG A 7 1.45 0.86 11.38
C ARG A 7 1.12 2.25 11.92
N TYR A 8 1.33 3.29 11.14
CA TYR A 8 0.92 4.65 11.51
C TYR A 8 -0.61 4.76 11.61
N ALA A 9 -1.34 4.21 10.63
CA ALA A 9 -2.80 4.19 10.65
C ALA A 9 -3.33 3.43 11.88
N GLU A 10 -2.78 2.25 12.16
CA GLU A 10 -3.09 1.45 13.35
C GLU A 10 -2.84 2.23 14.65
N ALA A 11 -1.68 2.88 14.77
CA ALA A 11 -1.32 3.66 15.96
C ALA A 11 -2.24 4.88 16.17
N MET A 12 -2.77 5.44 15.07
CA MET A 12 -3.72 6.56 15.10
C MET A 12 -5.19 6.10 15.14
N GLN A 13 -5.44 4.79 15.19
CA GLN A 13 -6.78 4.19 15.13
C GLN A 13 -7.59 4.63 13.89
N ILE A 14 -6.90 4.80 12.76
CA ILE A 14 -7.50 5.16 11.48
C ILE A 14 -7.80 3.89 10.69
N GLU A 15 -9.06 3.67 10.36
CA GLU A 15 -9.47 2.56 9.51
C GLU A 15 -9.25 2.90 8.03
N LEU A 16 -8.56 2.01 7.32
CA LEU A 16 -8.40 2.13 5.88
C LEU A 16 -9.63 1.52 5.17
N PRO A 17 -10.23 2.20 4.19
CA PRO A 17 -11.34 1.67 3.43
C PRO A 17 -10.92 0.45 2.58
N GLY A 18 -11.86 -0.46 2.30
CA GLY A 18 -11.64 -1.56 1.35
C GLY A 18 -11.12 -2.87 1.97
N MET A 19 -11.10 -3.00 3.30
CA MET A 19 -10.65 -4.21 4.02
C MET A 19 -11.38 -5.51 3.64
N GLU A 20 -12.54 -5.43 2.98
CA GLU A 20 -13.38 -6.58 2.61
C GLU A 20 -13.08 -7.15 1.21
N ASN A 21 -12.26 -6.48 0.40
CA ASN A 21 -12.00 -6.95 -0.96
C ASN A 21 -10.90 -8.01 -0.98
N ASP A 22 -11.26 -9.22 -1.41
CA ASP A 22 -10.36 -10.33 -1.71
C ASP A 22 -9.56 -10.02 -2.99
N LEU A 23 -8.70 -9.00 -2.93
CA LEU A 23 -7.88 -8.60 -4.06
C LEU A 23 -6.74 -9.61 -4.23
N THR A 24 -6.62 -10.09 -5.47
CA THR A 24 -5.38 -10.72 -5.90
C THR A 24 -4.27 -9.68 -5.84
N LEU A 25 -3.23 -9.99 -5.07
CA LEU A 25 -2.02 -9.18 -5.04
C LEU A 25 -1.40 -9.09 -6.44
N PHE A 26 -0.47 -8.16 -6.59
CA PHE A 26 0.33 -7.99 -7.80
C PHE A 26 0.97 -9.30 -8.26
N ALA A 27 1.24 -9.42 -9.56
CA ALA A 27 1.83 -10.61 -10.18
C ALA A 27 3.20 -11.00 -9.58
N ASP A 28 3.88 -10.06 -8.95
CA ASP A 28 5.15 -10.23 -8.23
C ASP A 28 4.97 -10.29 -6.71
N SER A 29 3.79 -10.70 -6.22
CA SER A 29 3.51 -10.89 -4.79
C SER A 29 4.50 -11.82 -4.10
N ASN A 30 5.02 -12.81 -4.83
CA ASN A 30 6.03 -13.76 -4.34
C ASN A 30 7.38 -13.10 -4.00
N GLU A 31 7.65 -11.91 -4.50
CA GLU A 31 8.85 -11.13 -4.17
C GLU A 31 8.64 -10.21 -2.96
N ILE A 32 7.40 -10.10 -2.47
CA ILE A 32 7.07 -9.31 -1.28
C ILE A 32 7.51 -10.11 -0.05
N SER A 33 8.26 -9.46 0.84
CA SER A 33 8.60 -10.07 2.13
C SER A 33 7.33 -10.30 2.96
N GLY A 34 7.22 -11.42 3.67
CA GLY A 34 5.99 -11.79 4.39
C GLY A 34 5.47 -10.71 5.37
N TRP A 35 6.35 -9.96 6.02
CA TRP A 35 5.96 -8.84 6.90
C TRP A 35 5.34 -7.65 6.16
N ALA A 36 5.57 -7.54 4.84
CA ALA A 36 5.07 -6.48 3.98
C ALA A 36 3.83 -6.90 3.21
N GLU A 37 3.48 -8.18 3.18
CA GLU A 37 2.38 -8.71 2.37
C GLU A 37 1.04 -8.11 2.79
N GLU A 38 0.70 -8.21 4.08
CA GLU A 38 -0.52 -7.65 4.64
C GLU A 38 -0.58 -6.12 4.49
N PRO A 39 0.47 -5.35 4.84
CA PRO A 39 0.45 -3.91 4.60
C PRO A 39 0.27 -3.50 3.13
N VAL A 40 0.88 -4.24 2.20
CA VAL A 40 0.72 -3.98 0.77
C VAL A 40 -0.70 -4.30 0.33
N ARG A 41 -1.27 -5.42 0.79
CA ARG A 41 -2.67 -5.80 0.55
C ARG A 41 -3.64 -4.73 1.03
N LEU A 42 -3.50 -4.28 2.28
CA LEU A 42 -4.36 -3.26 2.87
C LEU A 42 -4.29 -1.94 2.10
N MET A 43 -3.09 -1.50 1.74
CA MET A 43 -2.93 -0.27 0.98
C MET A 43 -3.37 -0.37 -0.48
N GLN A 44 -3.29 -1.55 -1.09
CA GLN A 44 -3.85 -1.83 -2.41
C GLN A 44 -5.38 -1.75 -2.37
N ALA A 45 -5.99 -2.38 -1.35
CA ALA A 45 -7.44 -2.38 -1.16
C ALA A 45 -8.02 -0.99 -0.87
N ALA A 46 -7.25 -0.13 -0.20
CA ALA A 46 -7.58 1.27 0.02
C ALA A 46 -7.29 2.18 -1.20
N GLU A 47 -6.86 1.62 -2.33
CA GLU A 47 -6.44 2.34 -3.56
C GLU A 47 -5.29 3.34 -3.37
N ILE A 48 -4.59 3.26 -2.23
CA ILE A 48 -3.47 4.13 -1.87
C ILE A 48 -2.22 3.72 -2.64
N LEU A 49 -2.01 2.41 -2.75
CA LEU A 49 -0.87 1.81 -3.43
C LEU A 49 -1.32 1.24 -4.77
N GLN A 50 -0.78 1.80 -5.84
CA GLN A 50 -1.09 1.42 -7.21
C GLN A 50 0.20 0.92 -7.85
N GLY A 51 0.12 -0.23 -8.53
CA GLY A 51 1.28 -0.84 -9.19
C GLY A 51 1.86 0.05 -10.29
N SER A 52 3.07 -0.29 -10.75
CA SER A 52 3.80 0.49 -11.75
C SER A 52 3.37 0.25 -13.21
N GLY A 53 2.29 -0.51 -13.42
CA GLY A 53 1.90 -1.07 -14.72
C GLY A 53 2.06 -2.60 -14.75
N ASP A 54 1.46 -3.26 -15.74
CA ASP A 54 1.53 -4.72 -15.96
C ASP A 54 1.20 -5.60 -14.73
N ASN A 55 0.35 -5.09 -13.85
CA ASN A 55 0.01 -5.73 -12.58
C ASN A 55 1.22 -6.01 -11.66
N ARG A 56 2.27 -5.19 -11.70
CA ARG A 56 3.48 -5.35 -10.86
C ARG A 56 3.63 -4.27 -9.79
N PHE A 57 4.10 -4.66 -8.62
CA PHE A 57 4.43 -3.77 -7.51
C PHE A 57 5.90 -3.36 -7.48
N ASN A 58 6.79 -4.26 -7.87
CA ASN A 58 8.25 -4.16 -7.77
C ASN A 58 8.74 -3.95 -6.33
N PRO A 59 8.50 -4.91 -5.40
CA PRO A 59 8.81 -4.74 -3.98
C PRO A 59 10.30 -4.51 -3.66
N GLN A 60 11.19 -5.00 -4.51
CA GLN A 60 12.65 -4.84 -4.35
C GLN A 60 13.20 -3.56 -4.97
N LYS A 61 12.40 -2.87 -5.79
CA LYS A 61 12.83 -1.62 -6.44
C LYS A 61 12.85 -0.49 -5.40
N THR A 62 13.88 0.35 -5.46
CA THR A 62 13.90 1.59 -4.68
C THR A 62 12.82 2.54 -5.19
N ALA A 63 11.93 2.95 -4.29
CA ALA A 63 10.91 3.95 -4.60
C ALA A 63 11.55 5.33 -4.79
N THR A 64 11.15 6.03 -5.84
CA THR A 64 11.53 7.41 -6.11
C THR A 64 10.79 8.37 -5.20
N ARG A 65 11.34 9.58 -5.01
CA ARG A 65 10.69 10.64 -4.21
C ARG A 65 9.29 10.99 -4.73
N ALA A 66 9.10 10.94 -6.06
CA ALA A 66 7.81 11.22 -6.70
C ALA A 66 6.77 10.14 -6.38
N GLU A 67 7.16 8.86 -6.47
CA GLU A 67 6.29 7.73 -6.11
C GLU A 67 5.89 7.79 -4.64
N VAL A 68 6.84 8.05 -3.74
CA VAL A 68 6.57 8.19 -2.30
C VAL A 68 5.60 9.35 -2.02
N ALA A 69 5.81 10.51 -2.64
CA ALA A 69 4.93 11.67 -2.47
C ALA A 69 3.51 11.39 -2.97
N ALA A 70 3.36 10.70 -4.09
CA ALA A 70 2.06 10.33 -4.63
C ALA A 70 1.29 9.36 -3.70
N VAL A 71 1.99 8.38 -3.12
CA VAL A 71 1.39 7.45 -2.14
C VAL A 71 0.98 8.18 -0.86
N LEU A 72 1.83 9.07 -0.34
CA LEU A 72 1.51 9.88 0.84
C LEU A 72 0.30 10.79 0.61
N MET A 73 0.21 11.43 -0.56
CA MET A 73 -0.92 12.29 -0.91
C MET A 73 -2.23 11.48 -0.92
N ARG A 74 -2.22 10.28 -1.52
CA ARG A 74 -3.39 9.37 -1.50
C ARG A 74 -3.74 8.92 -0.10
N PHE A 75 -2.73 8.56 0.71
CA PHE A 75 -2.93 8.16 2.10
C PHE A 75 -3.65 9.27 2.88
N VAL A 76 -3.12 10.50 2.85
CA VAL A 76 -3.74 11.64 3.54
C VAL A 76 -5.16 11.90 3.03
N LYS A 77 -5.39 11.81 1.72
CA LYS A 77 -6.74 12.00 1.14
C LYS A 77 -7.76 10.97 1.63
N VAL A 78 -7.32 9.74 1.85
CA VAL A 78 -8.17 8.65 2.34
C VAL A 78 -8.46 8.80 3.84
N THR A 79 -7.45 9.20 4.62
CA THR A 79 -7.54 9.25 6.08
C THR A 79 -8.08 10.55 6.65
N ALA A 80 -7.94 11.68 5.97
CA ALA A 80 -8.30 13.01 6.48
C ALA A 80 -9.80 13.37 6.29
N LYS A 81 -10.70 12.40 6.45
CA LYS A 81 -12.16 12.65 6.43
C LYS A 81 -12.70 13.06 7.79
#